data_AF-A0A8S9W4D9-F1
#
_entry.id   AF-A0A8S9W4D9-F1
#
_cell.length_a   1.000
_cell.length_b   1.000
_cell.length_c   1.000
_cell.angle_alpha   90.00
_cell.angle_beta   90.00
_cell.angle_gamma   90.00
#
_symmetry.space_group_name_H-M   'P 1'
#
loop_
_entity.id
_entity.type
_entity.pdbx_description
1 polymer ?
#
loop_
_entity_poly.entity_id
_entity_poly.type
_entity_poly.pdbx_seq_one_letter_code
_entity_poly.pdbx_strand_id
1 'polypeptide(L)' 'MFIERIIEAVERLETFPEMGRRVPEAEEENIREIIFQNYRIIYWLETEQVLILTILHAARDFNKTRNAWVVN' A
#
# COMPACT_ATOMS: atom_id res chain seq x y z
N MET A 1 -1.87 16.46 -12.91
CA MET A 1 -2.60 15.32 -13.53
C MET A 1 -2.84 14.23 -12.48
N PHE A 2 -3.73 13.25 -12.71
CA PHE A 2 -4.06 12.20 -11.72
C PHE A 2 -2.83 11.41 -11.23
N ILE A 3 -1.94 11.00 -12.15
CA ILE A 3 -0.73 10.22 -11.85
C ILE A 3 0.22 10.99 -10.92
N GLU A 4 0.41 12.29 -11.14
CA GLU A 4 1.27 13.13 -10.29
C GLU A 4 0.81 13.08 -8.83
N ARG A 5 -0.50 13.08 -8.57
CA ARG A 5 -1.01 13.02 -7.20
C ARG A 5 -0.82 11.66 -6.52
N ILE A 6 -0.72 10.57 -7.29
CA ILE A 6 -0.32 9.26 -6.77
C ILE A 6 1.17 9.30 -6.41
N ILE A 7 2.00 9.86 -7.28
CA ILE A 7 3.44 10.01 -7.04
C ILE A 7 3.67 10.85 -5.78
N GLU A 8 3.01 12.00 -5.63
CA GLU A 8 3.07 12.83 -4.41
C GLU A 8 2.65 12.07 -3.15
N ALA A 9 1.67 11.17 -3.24
CA ALA A 9 1.25 10.35 -2.10
C ALA A 9 2.32 9.31 -1.72
N VAL A 10 3.03 8.76 -2.71
CA VAL A 10 4.16 7.84 -2.50
C VAL A 10 5.38 8.58 -1.94
N GLU A 11 5.71 9.75 -2.45
CA GLU A 11 6.87 10.55 -1.98
C GLU A 11 6.76 10.92 -0.50
N ARG A 12 5.54 11.14 0.02
CA ARG A 12 5.32 11.37 1.46
C ARG A 12 5.77 10.23 2.36
N LEU A 13 5.86 9.00 1.82
CA LEU A 13 6.34 7.84 2.57
C LEU A 13 7.83 7.93 2.92
N GLU A 14 8.61 8.76 2.23
CA GLU A 14 10.01 9.02 2.59
C GLU A 14 10.12 9.67 3.97
N THR A 15 9.23 10.61 4.27
CA THR A 15 9.22 11.32 5.56
C THR A 15 8.34 10.64 6.60
N PHE A 16 7.23 10.02 6.17
CA PHE A 16 6.23 9.42 7.04
C PHE A 16 5.91 7.98 6.63
N PRO A 17 6.89 7.07 6.69
CA PRO A 17 6.70 5.68 6.25
C PRO A 17 5.60 4.95 7.04
N GLU A 18 5.33 5.39 8.27
CA GLU A 18 4.29 4.83 9.15
C GLU A 18 2.89 5.46 8.96
N MET A 19 2.69 6.39 8.01
CA MET A 19 1.39 7.06 7.86
C MET A 19 0.27 6.17 7.29
N GLY A 20 0.63 5.11 6.55
CA GLY A 20 -0.34 4.12 6.11
C GLY A 20 -0.98 3.40 7.29
N ARG A 21 -2.14 2.78 7.08
CA ARG A 21 -2.67 1.82 8.06
C ARG A 21 -2.19 0.41 7.71
N ARG A 22 -2.25 -0.51 8.66
CA ARG A 22 -2.06 -1.94 8.35
C ARG A 22 -3.13 -2.40 7.36
N VAL A 23 -2.76 -3.23 6.40
CA VAL A 23 -3.71 -3.85 5.48
C VAL A 23 -4.57 -4.85 6.27
N PRO A 24 -5.90 -4.66 6.38
CA PRO A 24 -6.75 -5.52 7.20
C PRO A 24 -6.73 -6.99 6.79
N GLU A 25 -6.44 -7.28 5.53
CA GLU A 25 -6.38 -8.63 4.97
C GLU A 25 -5.00 -9.31 5.13
N ALA A 26 -3.98 -8.61 5.65
CA ALA A 26 -2.64 -9.12 5.84
C ALA A 26 -2.37 -9.43 7.33
N GLU A 27 -1.65 -10.53 7.59
CA GLU A 27 -1.18 -10.85 8.95
C GLU A 27 0.07 -10.04 9.33
N GLU A 28 0.91 -9.74 8.34
CA GLU A 28 2.16 -8.99 8.52
C GLU A 28 1.92 -7.50 8.77
N GLU A 29 2.39 -7.00 9.92
CA GLU A 29 2.21 -5.60 10.33
C GLU A 29 2.94 -4.60 9.41
N ASN A 30 3.97 -5.09 8.71
CA ASN A 30 4.78 -4.31 7.76
C ASN A 30 4.05 -4.07 6.44
N ILE A 31 2.97 -4.80 6.15
CA ILE A 31 2.13 -4.58 4.98
C ILE A 31 1.12 -3.49 5.29
N ARG A 32 1.30 -2.34 4.64
CA ARG A 32 0.59 -1.10 4.96
C ARG A 32 -0.01 -0.50 3.70
N GLU A 33 -1.06 0.30 3.89
CA GLU A 33 -1.75 0.95 2.80
C GLU A 33 -2.08 2.42 3.08
N ILE A 34 -2.03 3.22 2.02
CA ILE A 34 -2.67 4.53 1.95
C ILE A 34 -3.86 4.42 1.01
N ILE A 35 -5.00 4.94 1.46
CA ILE A 35 -6.18 5.13 0.61
C ILE A 35 -6.11 6.50 -0.02
N PHE A 36 -5.99 6.52 -1.35
CA PHE A 36 -5.99 7.73 -2.14
C PHE A 36 -7.15 7.68 -3.13
N GLN A 37 -8.23 8.42 -2.82
CA GLN A 37 -9.49 8.32 -3.55
C GLN A 37 -9.94 6.85 -3.66
N ASN A 38 -10.23 6.37 -4.86
CA ASN A 38 -10.61 4.98 -5.12
C ASN A 38 -9.40 4.07 -5.33
N TYR A 39 -8.21 4.42 -4.83
CA TYR A 39 -7.01 3.60 -4.97
C TYR A 39 -6.41 3.22 -3.62
N ARG A 40 -5.96 1.97 -3.51
CA ARG A 40 -5.12 1.45 -2.42
C ARG A 40 -3.68 1.47 -2.93
N ILE A 41 -2.81 2.23 -2.29
CA ILE A 41 -1.36 2.17 -2.50
C ILE A 41 -0.84 1.27 -1.39
N ILE A 42 -0.46 0.04 -1.74
CA ILE A 42 -0.02 -0.96 -0.77
C ILE A 42 1.49 -1.09 -0.85
N TYR A 43 2.14 -1.06 0.31
CA TYR A 43 3.58 -1.06 0.44
C TYR A 43 4.03 -1.93 1.61
N TRP A 44 5.27 -2.37 1.54
CA TRP A 44 5.99 -3.03 2.63
C TRP A 44 6.92 -2.03 3.30
N LEU A 45 6.83 -1.94 4.62
CA LEU A 45 7.70 -1.11 5.44
C LEU A 45 8.85 -1.95 6.01
N GLU A 46 10.08 -1.62 5.63
CA GLU A 46 11.30 -2.11 6.27
C GLU A 46 11.98 -0.99 7.07
N THR A 47 12.99 -1.33 7.87
CA THR A 47 13.70 -0.37 8.73
C THR A 47 14.28 0.82 7.95
N GLU A 48 14.75 0.61 6.72
CA GLU A 48 15.45 1.63 5.94
C GLU A 48 14.79 1.95 4.59
N GLN A 49 13.70 1.27 4.24
CA GLN A 49 13.07 1.45 2.94
C GLN A 49 11.57 1.14 2.94
N VAL A 50 10.90 1.72 1.95
CA VAL A 50 9.51 1.49 1.62
C VAL A 50 9.44 0.86 0.23
N LEU A 51 8.87 -0.34 0.11
CA LEU A 51 8.67 -1.01 -1.17
C LEU A 51 7.21 -0.89 -1.57
N ILE A 52 6.92 -0.18 -2.66
CA ILE A 52 5.57 -0.15 -3.22
C ILE A 52 5.28 -1.49 -3.88
N LEU A 53 4.40 -2.28 -3.26
CA LEU A 53 4.03 -3.61 -3.74
C LEU A 53 3.06 -3.51 -4.90
N THR A 54 2.03 -2.65 -4.77
CA THR A 54 1.00 -2.50 -5.80
C THR A 54 0.16 -1.23 -5.60
N ILE A 55 -0.47 -0.78 -6.69
CA ILE A 55 -1.45 0.31 -6.69
C ILE A 55 -2.71 -0.20 -7.37
N LEU A 56 -3.82 -0.23 -6.62
CA LEU A 56 -5.03 -0.93 -7.01
C LEU A 56 -6.25 -0.03 -6.93
N HIS A 57 -7.14 -0.10 -7.92
CA HIS A 57 -8.44 0.55 -7.79
C HIS A 57 -9.32 -0.24 -6.81
N ALA A 58 -9.77 0.39 -5.73
CA ALA A 58 -10.49 -0.20 -4.59
C ALA A 58 -11.82 -0.89 -4.98
N ALA A 59 -12.45 -0.47 -6.08
CA ALA A 59 -13.65 -1.13 -6.60
C ALA A 59 -13.39 -2.48 -7.32
N ARG A 60 -12.12 -2.87 -7.53
CA ARG A 60 -11.81 -4.23 -8.00
C ARG A 60 -11.98 -5.21 -6.83
N ASP A 61 -12.83 -6.22 -7.03
CA ASP A 61 -13.03 -7.30 -6.07
C ASP A 61 -11.71 -8.04 -5.81
N PHE A 62 -11.23 -7.93 -4.57
CA PHE A 62 -9.95 -8.46 -4.11
C PHE A 62 -10.09 -9.79 -3.37
N ASN A 63 -11.30 -10.38 -3.31
CA ASN A 63 -11.50 -11.69 -2.70
C ASN A 63 -10.73 -12.83 -3.40
N LYS A 64 -10.14 -12.58 -4.58
CA LYS A 64 -9.28 -13.53 -5.31
C LYS A 64 -7.81 -13.52 -4.88
N THR A 65 -7.39 -12.58 -4.03
CA THR A 65 -5.98 -12.33 -3.69
C THR A 65 -5.67 -12.55 -2.21
N ARG A 66 -6.51 -13.25 -1.45
CA ARG A 66 -6.24 -13.60 -0.03
C ARG A 66 -4.91 -14.34 0.17
N ASN A 67 -4.39 -15.00 -0.87
CA ASN A 67 -3.08 -15.68 -0.86
C ASN A 67 -1.90 -14.78 -1.30
N ALA A 68 -2.12 -13.51 -1.66
CA ALA A 68 -1.06 -12.60 -2.14
C ALA A 68 -0.16 -12.07 -1.01
N TRP A 69 -0.59 -12.23 0.24
CA TRP A 69 0.14 -11.76 1.43
C TRP A 69 0.95 -12.85 2.11
N VAL A 70 0.92 -14.08 1.60
CA VAL A 70 1.74 -15.18 2.11
C VAL A 70 3.13 -15.05 1.50
N VAL A 71 4.07 -14.52 2.28
CA VAL A 71 5.49 -14.53 1.94
C VAL A 71 6.04 -15.91 2.32
N ASN A 72 6.52 -16.69 1.34
CA ASN A 72 7.25 -17.94 1.59
C ASN A 72 8.71 -17.66 1.94
#